data_AF-A0A3N0DTT9-F1
#
_entry.id   AF-A0A3N0DTT9-F1
#
_cell.length_a   1.000
_cell.length_b   1.000
_cell.length_c   1.000
_cell.angle_alpha   90.00
_cell.angle_beta   90.00
_cell.angle_gamma   90.00
#
_symmetry.space_group_name_H-M   'P 1'
#
loop_
_entity.id
_entity.type
_entity.pdbx_description
1 polymer ?
#
loop_
_entity_poly.entity_id
_entity_poly.type
_entity_poly.pdbx_seq_one_letter_code
_entity_poly.pdbx_strand_id
1 'polypeptide(L)' 'MVTATMTTKGRVTVPKFLRDELKLSPGAKIEFVRVGPGEYSLSLTAPEGLAEETLGAKARAGSATAR' A
#
# COMPACT_ATOMS: atom_id res chain seq x y z
N MET A 1 13.03 7.81 4.33
CA MET A 1 11.69 8.11 4.89
C MET A 1 11.03 9.15 4.03
N VAL A 2 9.76 8.96 3.70
CA VAL A 2 8.98 9.87 2.86
C VAL A 2 7.74 10.23 3.64
N THR A 3 7.59 11.50 3.98
CA THR A 3 6.42 12.01 4.69
C THR A 3 5.62 12.89 3.74
N ALA A 4 4.30 12.73 3.75
CA ALA A 4 3.38 13.55 3.00
C ALA A 4 2.50 14.34 3.97
N THR A 5 2.21 15.59 3.65
CA THR A 5 1.34 16.44 4.46
C THR A 5 -0.11 16.20 4.07
N MET A 6 -0.95 15.97 5.07
CA MET A 6 -2.40 15.96 4.89
C MET A 6 -2.93 17.39 4.89
N THR A 7 -3.73 17.73 3.89
CA THR A 7 -4.45 19.01 3.81
C THR A 7 -5.67 19.01 4.74
N THR A 8 -6.24 20.19 5.02
CA THR A 8 -7.43 20.35 5.87
C THR A 8 -8.65 19.54 5.41
N LYS A 9 -8.72 19.16 4.12
CA LYS A 9 -9.80 18.33 3.56
C LYS A 9 -9.46 16.83 3.53
N GLY A 10 -8.44 16.39 4.27
CA GLY A 10 -8.03 14.99 4.32
C GLY A 10 -7.31 14.49 3.07
N ARG A 11 -6.93 15.38 2.13
CA ARG A 11 -6.16 14.97 0.94
C ARG A 11 -4.69 14.86 1.30
N VAL A 12 -4.07 13.76 0.90
CA VAL A 12 -2.63 13.53 1.02
C VAL A 12 -2.02 13.56 -0.38
N THR A 13 -0.95 14.32 -0.56
CA THR A 13 -0.24 14.38 -1.84
C THR A 13 0.77 13.24 -1.91
N VAL A 14 0.65 12.36 -2.91
CA VAL A 14 1.64 11.31 -3.17
C VAL A 14 2.79 11.88 -3.99
N PRO A 15 4.04 11.88 -3.48
CA PRO A 15 5.23 12.31 -4.23
C PRO A 15 5.37 11.60 -5.57
N LYS A 16 5.99 12.27 -6.56
CA LYS A 16 6.08 11.77 -7.94
C LYS A 16 6.73 10.39 -8.03
N PHE A 17 7.84 10.15 -7.33
CA PHE A 17 8.53 8.86 -7.38
C PHE A 17 7.66 7.72 -6.83
N LEU A 18 6.93 7.91 -5.72
CA LEU A 18 5.99 6.89 -5.23
C LEU A 18 4.85 6.63 -6.23
N ARG A 19 4.38 7.66 -6.95
CA ARG A 19 3.38 7.48 -8.00
C ARG A 19 3.92 6.66 -9.17
N ASP A 20 5.14 6.93 -9.60
CA ASP A 20 5.82 6.20 -10.67
C ASP A 20 6.09 4.74 -10.25
N GLU A 21 6.60 4.50 -9.04
CA GLU A 21 6.85 3.15 -8.50
C GLU A 21 5.57 2.33 -8.32
N LEU A 22 4.51 2.95 -7.80
CA LEU A 22 3.21 2.29 -7.60
C LEU A 22 2.33 2.34 -8.87
N LYS A 23 2.82 2.91 -9.98
CA LYS A 23 2.07 3.13 -11.22
C LYS A 23 0.68 3.79 -10.99
N LEU A 24 0.61 4.69 -10.03
CA LEU A 24 -0.62 5.39 -9.64
C LEU A 24 -1.01 6.42 -10.70
N SER A 25 -2.20 6.23 -11.28
CA SER A 25 -2.84 7.20 -12.16
C SER A 25 -3.86 8.07 -11.40
N PRO A 26 -4.11 9.31 -11.85
CA PRO A 26 -5.20 10.12 -11.31
C PRO A 26 -6.53 9.35 -11.38
N GLY A 27 -7.23 9.23 -10.23
CA GLY A 27 -8.47 8.45 -10.13
C GLY A 27 -8.29 6.98 -9.77
N ALA A 28 -7.06 6.51 -9.54
CA ALA A 28 -6.81 5.17 -9.02
C ALA A 28 -7.48 4.97 -7.65
N LYS A 29 -8.08 3.79 -7.45
CA LYS A 29 -8.66 3.39 -6.17
C LYS A 29 -7.57 2.79 -5.28
N ILE A 30 -7.55 3.22 -4.02
CA ILE A 30 -6.59 2.77 -3.02
C ILE A 30 -7.38 2.21 -1.85
N GLU A 31 -7.01 1.02 -1.40
CA GLU A 31 -7.57 0.36 -0.23
C GLU A 31 -6.67 0.59 0.99
N PHE A 32 -7.30 0.82 2.13
CA PHE A 32 -6.63 0.97 3.41
C PHE A 32 -6.85 -0.30 4.22
N VAL A 33 -5.81 -1.12 4.34
CA VAL A 33 -5.85 -2.37 5.11
C VAL A 33 -5.22 -2.13 6.46
N ARG A 34 -5.94 -2.44 7.54
CA ARG A 34 -5.41 -2.33 8.90
C ARG A 34 -4.48 -3.51 9.19
N VAL A 35 -3.21 -3.23 9.45
CA VAL A 35 -2.20 -4.26 9.76
C VAL A 35 -1.96 -4.33 11.27
N GLY A 36 -2.24 -3.24 12.00
CA GLY A 36 -2.08 -3.18 13.45
C GLY A 36 -2.79 -2.00 14.12
N PRO A 37 -2.58 -1.80 15.42
CA PRO A 37 -3.07 -0.62 16.12
C PRO A 37 -2.33 0.64 15.62
N GLY A 38 -3.05 1.51 14.91
CA GLY A 38 -2.48 2.74 14.34
C GLY A 38 -1.68 2.55 13.05
N GLU A 39 -1.57 1.31 12.57
CA GLU A 39 -0.85 0.98 11.34
C GLU A 39 -1.81 0.54 10.24
N TYR A 40 -1.76 1.27 9.13
CA TYR A 40 -2.52 0.98 7.92
C TYR A 40 -1.55 0.84 6.76
N SER A 41 -1.71 -0.24 5.99
CA SER A 41 -1.07 -0.41 4.71
C SER A 41 -1.98 0.11 3.61
N LEU A 42 -1.39 0.83 2.67
CA LEU A 42 -2.05 1.24 1.44
C LEU A 42 -1.81 0.15 0.40
N SER A 43 -2.89 -0.41 -0.12
CA SER A 43 -2.86 -1.39 -1.20
C SER A 43 -3.61 -0.84 -2.40
N LEU A 44 -3.12 -1.10 -3.60
CA LEU A 44 -3.86 -0.77 -4.81
C LEU A 44 -5.02 -1.76 -4.92
N THR A 45 -6.25 -1.25 -4.97
CA THR A 45 -7.36 -2.07 -5.48
C THR A 45 -7.12 -2.16 -6.97
N ALA A 46 -6.61 -3.30 -7.44
CA ALA A 46 -6.39 -3.51 -8.86
C ALA A 46 -7.66 -3.12 -9.63
N PRO A 47 -7.61 -2.13 -10.54
CA PRO A 47 -8.59 -2.11 -11.61
C PRO A 47 -8.34 -3.39 -12.43
N GLU A 48 -9.40 -4.09 -12.83
CA GLU A 48 -9.28 -5.15 -13.84
C GLU A 48 -8.42 -4.63 -14.99
N GLY A 49 -7.21 -5.20 -15.14
CA GLY A 49 -6.29 -4.87 -16.23
C GLY A 49 -5.13 -3.94 -15.90
N LEU A 50 -4.26 -4.31 -14.95
CA LEU A 50 -2.77 -4.24 -15.04
C LEU A 50 -2.15 -4.31 -13.62
N ALA A 51 -1.84 -5.51 -13.13
CA ALA A 51 -0.71 -5.77 -12.21
C ALA A 51 -0.67 -7.26 -11.80
N GLU A 52 -0.28 -8.12 -12.74
CA GLU A 52 0.69 -9.15 -12.37
C GLU A 52 2.01 -8.43 -12.03
N GLU A 53 2.81 -9.00 -11.13
CA GLU A 53 4.09 -8.46 -10.64
C GLU A 53 3.99 -7.35 -9.59
N THR A 54 3.65 -7.72 -8.36
CA THR A 54 4.60 -7.73 -7.22
C THR A 54 3.84 -7.97 -5.92
N LEU A 55 3.76 -9.22 -5.48
CA LEU A 55 3.65 -9.52 -4.05
C LEU A 55 4.52 -10.72 -3.68
N GLY A 56 5.81 -10.55 -3.90
CA GLY A 56 6.84 -11.27 -3.17
C GLY A 56 6.99 -10.66 -1.77
N ALA A 57 5.97 -10.79 -0.92
CA ALA A 57 6.13 -10.62 0.53
C ALA A 57 5.70 -11.93 1.19
N LYS A 58 6.63 -12.89 1.15
CA LYS A 58 6.51 -14.23 1.71
C LYS A 58 5.88 -14.19 3.10
N ALA A 59 4.70 -14.77 3.20
CA ALA A 59 4.30 -15.51 4.38
C ALA A 59 5.31 -16.65 4.59
N ARG A 60 6.30 -16.44 5.47
CA ARG A 60 6.93 -17.52 6.22
C ARG A 60 6.63 -17.32 7.69
N ALA A 61 5.37 -17.58 8.05
CA ALA A 61 5.06 -18.05 9.39
C ALA A 61 5.53 -19.51 9.46
N GLY A 62 6.79 -19.70 9.85
CA GLY A 62 7.26 -20.98 10.36
C GLY A 62 6.65 -21.17 11.74
N SER A 63 5.55 -21.92 11.79
CA SER A 63 5.07 -22.53 13.02
C SER A 63 6.16 -23.43 13.59
N ALA A 64 6.69 -23.07 14.75
CA ALA A 64 7.49 -23.97 15.58
C ALA A 64 6.78 -24.15 16.91
N THR A 65 5.81 -25.06 16.91
CA THR A 65 5.38 -25.80 18.09
C THR A 65 6.47 -26.82 18.42
N ALA A 66 7.14 -26.69 19.56
CA ALA A 66 7.82 -27.80 20.25
C ALA A 66 8.35 -27.38 21.64
N ARG A 67 7.55 -27.56 22.70
CA ARG A 67 7.81 -28.48 23.83
C ARG A 67 6.76 -28.31 24.92
#